data_AF-A0AAV3F9L1-F1
#
_entry.id   AF-A0AAV3F9L1-F1
#
_cell.length_a   1.000
_cell.length_b   1.000
_cell.length_c   1.000
_cell.angle_alpha   90.00
_cell.angle_beta   90.00
_cell.angle_gamma   90.00
#
_symmetry.space_group_name_H-M   'P 1'
#
loop_
_entity.id
_entity.type
_entity.pdbx_description
1 polymer ?
#
loop_
_entity_poly.entity_id
_entity_poly.type
_entity_poly.pdbx_seq_one_letter_code
_entity_poly.pdbx_strand_id
1 'polypeptide(L)' 'MKLQINTLLFTSRTLMFVLSLISVLITLYLSYLKFFTKSDINSNNLIFALILTTLNIYLINK' A
#
# COMPACT_ATOMS: atom_id res chain seq x y z
N MET A 1 20.62 5.36 23.73
CA MET A 1 20.50 4.33 22.65
C MET A 1 19.14 3.64 22.64
N LYS A 2 18.63 3.06 23.75
CA LYS A 2 17.27 2.46 23.81
C LYS A 2 16.13 3.39 23.37
N LEU A 3 16.20 4.67 23.76
CA LEU A 3 15.16 5.67 23.43
C LEU A 3 15.13 6.02 21.93
N GLN A 4 16.31 6.14 21.30
CA GLN A 4 16.46 6.37 19.86
C GLN A 4 15.95 5.20 19.02
N ILE A 5 16.19 3.95 19.45
CA ILE A 5 15.72 2.74 18.76
C ILE A 5 14.18 2.66 18.82
N ASN A 6 13.58 2.97 19.97
CA ASN A 6 12.12 2.98 20.11
C ASN A 6 11.46 4.06 19.25
N THR A 7 12.06 5.27 19.16
CA THR A 7 11.56 6.30 18.26
C THR A 7 11.67 5.87 16.79
N LEU A 8 12.75 5.20 16.41
CA LEU A 8 12.98 4.75 15.03
C LEU A 8 11.99 3.64 14.62
N LEU A 9 11.75 2.68 15.52
CA LEU A 9 10.72 1.65 15.38
C LEU A 9 9.31 2.26 15.27
N PHE A 10 9.02 3.29 16.07
CA PHE A 10 7.74 4.00 16.02
C PHE A 10 7.54 4.67 14.66
N THR A 11 8.51 5.48 14.19
CA THR A 11 8.45 6.13 12.87
C THR A 11 8.36 5.12 11.73
N SER A 12 9.07 3.98 11.80
CA SER A 12 9.00 2.93 10.78
C SER A 12 7.60 2.33 10.67
N ARG A 13 6.94 2.06 11.82
CA ARG A 13 5.57 1.54 11.82
C ARG A 13 4.58 2.57 11.28
N THR A 14 4.71 3.84 11.66
CA THR A 14 3.85 4.90 11.14
C THR A 14 4.00 5.04 9.61
N LEU A 15 5.23 4.97 9.10
CA LEU A 15 5.50 4.99 7.66
C LEU A 15 4.87 3.79 6.93
N MET A 16 4.96 2.59 7.50
CA MET A 16 4.32 1.40 6.93
C MET A 16 2.80 1.56 6.84
N PHE A 17 2.14 2.08 7.87
CA PHE A 17 0.71 2.39 7.83
C PHE A 17 0.34 3.37 6.72
N VAL A 18 1.10 4.46 6.58
CA VAL A 18 0.89 5.46 5.52
C VAL A 18 1.07 4.83 4.13
N LEU A 19 2.11 4.03 3.93
CA LEU A 19 2.37 3.34 2.66
C LEU A 19 1.25 2.34 2.31
N SER A 20 0.74 1.60 3.31
CA SER A 20 -0.40 0.71 3.11
C SER A 20 -1.64 1.49 2.69
N LEU A 21 -1.96 2.59 3.36
CA LEU A 21 -3.11 3.43 3.00
C LEU A 21 -3.00 3.96 1.57
N ILE A 22 -1.84 4.48 1.19
CA ILE A 22 -1.57 4.97 -0.17
C ILE A 22 -1.76 3.84 -1.19
N SER A 23 -1.24 2.64 -0.91
CA SER A 23 -1.38 1.51 -1.82
C SER A 23 -2.85 1.12 -2.03
N VAL A 24 -3.69 1.16 -0.99
CA VAL A 24 -5.13 0.89 -1.09
C VAL A 24 -5.82 1.92 -1.99
N LEU A 25 -5.50 3.21 -1.81
CA LEU A 25 -6.05 4.28 -2.63
C LEU A 25 -5.67 4.12 -4.11
N ILE A 26 -4.42 3.75 -4.41
CA ILE A 26 -3.95 3.50 -5.78
C ILE A 26 -4.70 2.31 -6.40
N THR A 27 -4.84 1.21 -5.67
CA THR A 27 -5.56 0.02 -6.14
C THR A 27 -7.03 0.32 -6.42
N LEU A 28 -7.70 1.10 -5.56
CA LEU A 28 -9.08 1.55 -5.76
C LEU A 28 -9.20 2.47 -6.97
N TYR A 29 -8.28 3.41 -7.13
CA TYR A 29 -8.29 4.35 -8.24
C TYR A 29 -8.08 3.65 -9.59
N LEU A 30 -7.09 2.76 -9.68
CA LEU A 30 -6.87 1.97 -10.90
C LEU A 30 -8.07 1.08 -11.22
N SER A 31 -8.68 0.46 -10.20
CA SER A 31 -9.88 -0.35 -10.38
C SER A 31 -11.03 0.49 -10.91
N TYR A 32 -11.25 1.67 -10.33
CA TYR A 32 -12.25 2.61 -10.79
C TYR A 32 -12.02 3.01 -12.26
N LEU A 33 -10.77 3.33 -12.62
CA LEU A 33 -10.44 3.74 -14.00
C LEU A 33 -10.67 2.62 -15.02
N LYS A 34 -10.34 1.37 -14.64
CA LYS A 34 -10.58 0.18 -15.47
C LYS A 34 -12.08 -0.06 -15.69
N PHE A 35 -12.88 -0.03 -14.62
CA PHE A 35 -14.30 -0.42 -14.68
C PHE A 35 -15.22 0.70 -15.19
N PHE A 36 -15.02 1.93 -14.74
CA PHE A 36 -15.98 3.02 -15.00
C PHE A 36 -15.61 3.89 -16.20
N THR A 37 -14.32 4.04 -16.51
CA THR A 37 -13.85 4.83 -17.66
C THR A 37 -13.42 3.96 -18.84
N LYS A 38 -13.57 2.62 -18.76
CA LYS A 38 -13.11 1.65 -19.76
C LYS A 38 -11.67 1.91 -20.23
N SER A 39 -10.83 2.36 -19.30
CA SER A 39 -9.45 2.67 -19.61
C SER A 39 -8.69 1.40 -20.01
N ASP A 40 -7.84 1.49 -21.03
CA ASP A 40 -6.92 0.45 -21.49
C ASP A 40 -5.78 0.13 -20.49
N ILE A 41 -5.95 0.48 -19.21
CA ILE A 41 -5.04 0.06 -18.14
C ILE A 41 -4.92 -1.45 -18.15
N ASN A 42 -3.69 -1.95 -18.20
CA ASN A 42 -3.41 -3.36 -18.17
C ASN A 42 -3.93 -3.99 -16.86
N SER A 43 -4.67 -5.10 -16.96
CA SER A 43 -5.13 -5.86 -15.79
C SER A 43 -3.98 -6.33 -14.90
N ASN A 44 -2.77 -6.51 -15.45
CA ASN A 44 -1.58 -6.83 -14.66
C ASN A 44 -1.21 -5.72 -13.67
N ASN A 45 -1.50 -4.45 -14.00
CA ASN A 45 -1.21 -3.32 -13.10
C ASN A 45 -2.15 -3.35 -11.87
N LEU A 46 -3.39 -3.82 -12.04
CA LEU A 46 -4.32 -4.02 -10.93
C LEU A 46 -3.89 -5.16 -10.02
N ILE A 47 -3.47 -6.29 -10.61
CA ILE A 47 -3.00 -7.45 -9.85
C ILE A 47 -1.73 -7.10 -9.07
N PHE A 48 -0.80 -6.37 -9.70
CA PHE A 48 0.40 -5.89 -9.03
C PHE A 48 0.08 -4.95 -7.86
N ALA A 49 -0.83 -3.97 -8.07
CA ALA A 49 -1.27 -3.07 -7.02
C ALA A 49 -1.93 -3.83 -5.85
N LEU A 50 -2.74 -4.86 -6.15
CA LEU A 50 -3.32 -5.77 -5.17
C LEU A 50 -2.24 -6.51 -4.36
N ILE A 51 -1.28 -7.16 -5.02
CA ILE A 51 -0.19 -7.87 -4.33
C ILE A 51 0.60 -6.92 -3.42
N LEU A 52 0.89 -5.71 -3.90
CA LEU A 52 1.60 -4.69 -3.13
C LEU A 52 0.81 -4.24 -1.89
N THR A 53 -0.50 -4.02 -2.01
CA THR A 53 -1.37 -3.75 -0.85
C THR A 53 -1.34 -4.89 0.17
N THR A 54 -1.49 -6.14 -0.28
CA THR A 54 -1.53 -7.29 0.62
C THR A 54 -0.20 -7.49 1.34
N LEU A 55 0.92 -7.27 0.62
CA LEU A 55 2.26 -7.34 1.21
C LEU A 55 2.48 -6.25 2.25
N ASN A 56 2.06 -5.01 1.97
CA ASN A 56 2.17 -3.90 2.92
C ASN A 56 1.35 -4.17 4.20
N ILE A 57 0.13 -4.68 4.07
CA ILE A 57 -0.72 -5.04 5.22
C ILE A 57 -0.09 -6.18 6.03
N TYR A 58 0.46 -7.20 5.35
CA TYR A 58 1.15 -8.31 6.00
C TYR A 58 2.37 -7.83 6.80
N LEU A 59 3.17 -6.91 6.24
CA LEU A 59 4.34 -6.35 6.90
C LEU A 59 4.01 -5.45 8.09
N ILE A 60 2.84 -4.81 8.12
CA ILE A 60 2.36 -4.05 9.28
C ILE A 60 1.99 -4.97 10.44
N ASN A 61 1.33 -6.08 10.13
CA ASN A 61 0.81 -7.01 11.14
C ASN A 61 1.89 -7.93 11.73
N LYS A 62 3.11 -7.95 11.17
CA LYS A 62 4.23 -8.78 11.62
C LYS A 62 5.27 -7.95 12.35
#